data_AF-A0A9N9A9E7-F1
#
_entry.id   AF-A0A9N9A9E7-F1
#
_cell.length_a   1.000
_cell.length_b   1.000
_cell.length_c   1.000
_cell.angle_alpha   90.00
_cell.angle_beta   90.00
_cell.angle_gamma   90.00
#
_symmetry.space_group_name_H-M   'P 1'
#
loop_
_entity.id
_entity.type
_entity.pdbx_description
1 polymer ?
#
loop_
_entity_poly.entity_id
_entity_poly.type
_entity_poly.pdbx_seq_one_letter_code
_entity_poly.pdbx_strand_id
1 'polypeptide(L)'
;MPEETRLDVPLPEETELNVSMSGETELEEEIIDLIQRLPIDDPIDAYEYIEIDNYINIEEDLTIDDIINVVNGQDESESEKEQNEEMIKIGDAIVGLDKVIKYIQQNDLEITSSLMKDLYSLKKYINYLRNESRRQATLEEFINLTV
;
A
#
# COMPACT_ATOMS: atom_id res chain seq x y z
N MET A 1 -12.07 74.43 33.46
CA MET A 1 -12.72 73.17 33.07
C MET A 1 -12.60 73.04 31.57
N PRO A 2 -11.92 72.02 31.03
CA PRO A 2 -12.06 71.64 29.63
C PRO A 2 -13.08 70.51 29.51
N GLU A 3 -14.02 70.64 28.57
CA GLU A 3 -14.93 69.56 28.18
C GLU A 3 -14.15 68.54 27.35
N GLU A 4 -14.09 67.29 27.83
CA GLU A 4 -13.60 66.15 27.06
C GLU A 4 -14.67 65.76 26.05
N THR A 5 -14.45 66.08 24.77
CA THR A 5 -15.20 65.50 23.66
C THR A 5 -14.80 64.03 23.49
N ARG A 6 -15.60 63.11 24.05
CA ARG A 6 -15.52 61.68 23.76
C ARG A 6 -15.90 61.46 22.29
N LEU A 7 -14.94 61.01 21.48
CA LEU A 7 -15.21 60.44 20.16
C LEU A 7 -15.91 59.09 20.36
N ASP A 8 -17.21 59.03 20.11
CA ASP A 8 -17.89 57.77 19.81
C ASP A 8 -17.54 57.40 18.37
N VAL A 9 -16.41 56.71 18.20
CA VAL A 9 -16.11 55.98 16.96
C VAL A 9 -16.99 54.74 16.96
N PRO A 10 -17.88 54.54 15.97
CA PRO A 10 -18.57 53.27 15.84
C PRO A 10 -17.53 52.20 15.55
N LEU A 11 -17.49 51.14 16.36
CA LEU A 11 -16.75 49.93 16.01
C LEU A 11 -17.15 49.52 14.59
N PRO A 12 -16.21 49.16 13.71
CA PRO A 12 -16.59 48.55 12.45
C PRO A 12 -17.32 47.25 12.80
N GLU A 13 -18.58 47.16 12.39
CA GLU A 13 -19.32 45.91 12.36
C GLU A 13 -18.43 44.89 11.65
N GLU A 14 -18.17 43.77 12.32
CA GLU A 14 -17.48 42.64 11.72
C GLU A 14 -18.29 42.26 10.49
N THR A 15 -17.77 42.60 9.31
CA THR A 15 -18.30 42.07 8.07
C THR A 15 -18.13 40.56 8.16
N GLU A 16 -19.22 39.87 8.46
CA GLU A 16 -19.34 38.44 8.26
C GLU A 16 -18.85 38.19 6.83
N LEU A 17 -17.70 37.53 6.73
CA LEU A 17 -17.21 36.99 5.48
C LEU A 17 -18.27 35.99 5.02
N ASN A 18 -19.12 36.42 4.12
CA ASN A 18 -19.95 35.56 3.31
C ASN A 18 -19.04 34.77 2.37
N VAL A 19 -18.32 33.80 2.94
CA VAL A 19 -17.65 32.75 2.16
C VAL A 19 -18.76 32.15 1.29
N SER A 20 -18.67 32.41 0.00
CA SER A 20 -19.62 31.88 -0.96
C SER A 20 -19.50 30.36 -0.93
N MET A 21 -20.49 29.71 -0.29
CA MET A 21 -20.83 28.28 -0.31
C MET A 21 -21.09 27.73 -1.73
N SER A 22 -20.55 28.37 -2.76
CA SER A 22 -20.68 27.97 -4.17
C SER A 22 -19.37 27.42 -4.73
N GLY A 23 -18.23 27.65 -4.06
CA GLY A 23 -16.93 27.14 -4.50
C GLY A 23 -16.54 25.80 -3.89
N GLU A 24 -17.07 25.46 -2.70
CA GLU A 24 -16.77 24.17 -2.04
C GLU A 24 -17.38 22.99 -2.81
N THR A 25 -18.59 23.15 -3.35
CA THR A 25 -19.25 22.12 -4.16
C THR A 25 -18.56 21.88 -5.50
N GLU A 26 -18.04 22.93 -6.14
CA GLU A 26 -17.27 22.78 -7.39
C GLU A 26 -15.93 22.07 -7.15
N LEU A 27 -15.28 22.37 -6.01
CA LEU A 27 -14.04 21.70 -5.61
C LEU A 27 -14.29 20.23 -5.25
N GLU A 28 -15.37 19.92 -4.53
CA GLU A 28 -15.77 18.55 -4.22
C GLU A 28 -16.04 17.75 -5.49
N GLU A 29 -16.77 18.32 -6.45
CA GLU A 29 -17.05 17.69 -7.73
C GLU A 29 -15.76 17.46 -8.56
N GLU A 30 -14.86 18.45 -8.61
CA GLU A 30 -13.56 18.32 -9.30
C GLU A 30 -12.68 17.22 -8.69
N ILE A 31 -12.63 17.14 -7.36
CA ILE A 31 -11.87 16.11 -6.64
C ILE A 31 -12.43 14.72 -6.91
N ILE A 32 -13.76 14.55 -6.91
CA ILE A 32 -14.41 13.28 -7.23
C ILE A 32 -14.09 12.85 -8.66
N ASP A 33 -14.14 13.78 -9.61
CA ASP A 33 -13.80 13.53 -11.02
C ASP A 33 -12.35 13.09 -11.20
N LEU A 34 -11.42 13.69 -10.44
CA LEU A 34 -10.01 13.32 -10.43
C LEU A 34 -9.78 11.94 -9.80
N ILE A 35 -10.46 11.63 -8.70
CA ILE A 35 -10.39 10.31 -8.05
C ILE A 35 -10.90 9.22 -8.99
N GLN A 36 -12.02 9.44 -9.71
CA GLN A 36 -12.57 8.47 -10.67
C GLN A 36 -11.67 8.22 -11.89
N ARG A 37 -10.76 9.16 -12.21
CA ARG A 37 -9.77 9.01 -13.30
C ARG A 37 -8.51 8.27 -12.88
N LEU A 38 -8.31 8.02 -11.58
CA LEU A 38 -7.18 7.24 -11.11
C LEU A 38 -7.34 5.77 -11.57
N PRO A 39 -6.29 5.13 -12.09
CA PRO A 39 -6.31 3.72 -12.46
C PRO A 39 -6.18 2.83 -11.21
N ILE A 40 -7.05 3.07 -10.23
CA ILE A 40 -7.13 2.33 -8.97
C ILE A 40 -8.45 1.58 -9.01
N ASP A 41 -8.36 0.27 -9.28
CA ASP A 41 -9.50 -0.62 -9.14
C ASP A 41 -9.77 -0.79 -7.63
N ASP A 42 -10.98 -0.43 -7.19
CA ASP A 42 -11.45 -0.55 -5.80
C ASP A 42 -10.66 0.32 -4.79
N PRO A 43 -10.85 1.65 -4.79
CA PRO A 43 -10.16 2.54 -3.86
C PRO A 43 -10.59 2.26 -2.42
N ILE A 44 -9.60 2.13 -1.53
CA ILE A 44 -9.80 2.00 -0.08
C ILE A 44 -10.66 3.15 0.44
N ASP A 45 -11.67 2.82 1.24
CA ASP A 45 -12.56 3.83 1.79
C ASP A 45 -11.88 4.60 2.95
N ALA A 46 -12.32 5.82 3.23
CA ALA A 46 -11.71 6.66 4.27
C ALA A 46 -11.78 6.04 5.67
N TYR A 47 -12.85 5.31 5.99
CA TYR A 47 -13.00 4.55 7.23
C TYR A 47 -12.03 3.37 7.25
N GLU A 48 -11.92 2.62 6.15
CA GLU A 48 -10.95 1.53 6.02
C GLU A 48 -9.51 2.02 6.18
N TYR A 49 -9.18 3.20 5.63
CA TYR A 49 -7.86 3.84 5.82
C TYR A 49 -7.57 4.21 7.29
N ILE A 50 -8.57 4.69 8.03
CA ILE A 50 -8.42 5.09 9.44
C ILE A 50 -8.26 3.86 10.34
N GLU A 51 -8.87 2.73 9.99
CA GLU A 51 -8.84 1.51 10.81
C GLU A 51 -7.60 0.63 10.60
N ILE A 52 -6.71 0.95 9.65
CA ILE A 52 -5.48 0.17 9.37
C ILE A 52 -4.67 -0.07 10.64
N ASP A 53 -4.52 0.94 11.50
CA ASP A 53 -3.76 0.83 12.76
C ASP A 53 -4.44 -0.10 13.78
N ASN A 54 -5.77 -0.25 13.72
CA ASN A 54 -6.51 -1.17 14.60
C ASN A 54 -6.33 -2.64 14.17
N TYR A 55 -6.02 -2.89 12.89
CA TYR A 55 -5.72 -4.23 12.37
C TYR A 55 -4.25 -4.61 12.56
N ILE A 56 -3.34 -3.66 12.81
CA ILE A 56 -1.93 -3.92 13.16
C ILE A 56 -1.80 -4.14 14.69
N ASN A 57 -2.67 -4.99 15.25
CA ASN A 57 -2.39 -5.64 16.52
C ASN A 57 -1.73 -6.99 16.19
N ILE A 58 -0.50 -6.93 15.68
CA ILE A 58 0.38 -8.10 15.66
C ILE A 58 0.85 -8.27 17.11
N GLU A 59 0.02 -8.96 17.90
CA GLU A 59 0.40 -9.49 19.21
C GLU A 59 1.38 -10.65 19.00
N GLU A 60 2.64 -10.31 18.77
CA GLU A 60 3.75 -11.15 19.19
C GLU A 60 4.67 -10.25 20.02
N ASP A 61 4.38 -10.17 21.32
CA ASP A 61 5.23 -9.50 22.29
C ASP A 61 6.60 -10.19 22.27
N LEU A 62 7.58 -9.57 21.61
CA LEU A 62 8.98 -9.99 21.64
C LEU A 62 9.44 -10.13 23.10
N THR A 63 9.76 -11.36 23.50
CA THR A 63 10.17 -11.62 24.87
C THR A 63 11.62 -11.18 25.07
N ILE A 64 11.99 -10.89 26.33
CA ILE A 64 13.38 -10.54 26.68
C ILE A 64 14.33 -11.70 26.35
N ASP A 65 13.84 -12.94 26.42
CA ASP A 65 14.61 -14.12 26.06
C ASP A 65 14.90 -14.17 24.54
N ASP A 66 13.96 -13.75 23.69
CA ASP A 66 14.19 -13.62 22.24
C ASP A 66 15.29 -12.60 21.93
N ILE A 67 15.31 -11.47 22.66
CA ILE A 67 16.34 -10.44 22.53
C ILE A 67 17.71 -10.97 22.98
N ILE A 68 17.76 -11.71 24.09
CA ILE A 68 19.00 -12.28 24.63
C ILE A 68 19.56 -13.34 23.68
N ASN A 69 18.71 -14.16 23.05
CA ASN A 69 19.13 -15.18 22.09
C ASN A 69 19.76 -14.55 20.83
N VAL A 70 19.18 -13.46 20.32
CA VAL A 70 19.75 -12.70 19.18
C VAL A 70 21.10 -12.07 19.53
N VAL A 71 21.27 -11.57 20.77
CA VAL A 71 22.51 -10.89 21.20
C VAL A 71 23.62 -11.86 21.58
N ASN A 72 23.29 -13.02 22.15
CA ASN A 72 24.28 -14.00 22.60
C ASN A 72 24.71 -15.00 21.52
N GLY A 73 24.05 -15.00 20.34
CA GLY A 73 24.47 -15.79 19.18
C GLY A 73 24.53 -17.30 19.43
N GLN A 74 23.79 -17.80 20.43
CA GLN A 74 23.64 -19.24 20.65
C GLN A 74 22.57 -19.81 19.74
N ASP A 75 22.89 -19.92 18.46
CA ASP A 75 22.36 -21.00 17.66
C ASP A 75 23.33 -22.18 17.79
N GLU A 76 23.14 -22.95 18.86
CA GLU A 76 23.66 -24.33 18.93
C GLU A 76 22.93 -25.16 17.87
N SER A 77 23.49 -25.17 16.67
CA SER A 77 23.55 -26.32 15.76
C SER A 77 22.48 -27.41 15.96
N GLU A 78 21.24 -27.14 15.58
CA GLU A 78 20.56 -28.15 14.77
C GLU A 78 21.14 -28.02 13.37
N SER A 79 21.88 -29.04 12.93
CA SER A 79 22.18 -29.19 11.52
C SER A 79 20.88 -29.53 10.78
N GLU A 80 19.98 -28.56 10.67
CA GLU A 80 19.22 -28.48 9.45
C GLU A 80 20.26 -28.31 8.36
N LYS A 81 20.33 -29.30 7.48
CA LYS A 81 20.92 -29.04 6.17
C LYS A 81 20.07 -27.90 5.63
N GLU A 82 20.52 -26.66 5.81
CA GLU A 82 20.30 -25.60 4.85
C GLU A 82 20.83 -26.18 3.55
N GLN A 83 19.97 -26.95 2.87
CA GLN A 83 19.95 -26.88 1.43
C GLN A 83 19.82 -25.39 1.21
N ASN A 84 20.91 -24.76 0.79
CA ASN A 84 20.86 -23.50 0.09
C ASN A 84 19.95 -23.81 -1.12
N GLU A 85 18.64 -23.79 -0.90
CA GLU A 85 17.66 -23.87 -1.96
C GLU A 85 17.94 -22.62 -2.76
N GLU A 86 18.49 -22.85 -3.96
CA GLU A 86 18.91 -21.79 -4.84
C GLU A 86 17.68 -20.90 -5.07
N MET A 87 17.74 -19.66 -4.56
CA MET A 87 16.60 -18.77 -4.56
C MET A 87 16.11 -18.59 -5.99
N ILE A 88 14.91 -19.11 -6.29
CA ILE A 88 14.37 -19.09 -7.65
C ILE A 88 14.06 -17.64 -8.01
N LYS A 89 14.68 -17.14 -9.07
CA LYS A 89 14.38 -15.79 -9.57
C LYS A 89 12.93 -15.75 -10.05
N ILE A 90 12.26 -14.64 -9.82
CA ILE A 90 10.86 -14.43 -10.23
C ILE A 90 10.64 -14.72 -11.73
N GLY A 91 11.63 -14.39 -12.58
CA GLY A 91 11.58 -14.71 -14.01
C GLY A 91 11.56 -16.21 -14.30
N ASP A 92 12.37 -16.98 -13.57
CA ASP A 92 12.45 -18.44 -13.72
C ASP A 92 11.18 -19.12 -13.20
N ALA A 93 10.59 -18.59 -12.11
CA ALA A 93 9.31 -19.05 -11.59
C ALA A 93 8.17 -18.88 -12.61
N ILE A 94 8.08 -17.73 -13.29
CA ILE A 94 7.06 -17.48 -14.33
C ILE A 94 7.25 -18.44 -15.50
N VAL A 95 8.49 -18.67 -15.94
CA VAL A 95 8.79 -19.61 -17.03
C VAL A 95 8.46 -21.05 -16.64
N GLY A 96 8.74 -21.44 -15.39
CA GLY A 96 8.35 -22.74 -14.84
C GLY A 96 6.84 -22.94 -14.86
N LEU A 97 6.08 -21.94 -14.40
CA LEU A 97 4.62 -21.96 -14.42
C LEU A 97 4.07 -22.06 -15.86
N ASP A 98 4.68 -21.37 -16.82
CA ASP A 98 4.31 -21.49 -18.24
C ASP A 98 4.54 -22.90 -18.81
N LYS A 99 5.61 -23.58 -18.37
CA LYS A 99 5.85 -24.97 -18.75
C LYS A 99 4.79 -25.90 -18.17
N VAL A 100 4.38 -25.68 -16.92
CA VAL A 100 3.31 -26.46 -16.26
C VAL A 100 1.98 -26.27 -17.00
N ILE A 101 1.60 -25.02 -17.29
CA ILE A 101 0.37 -24.70 -18.04
C ILE A 101 0.39 -25.40 -19.42
N LYS A 102 1.51 -25.30 -20.15
CA LYS A 102 1.65 -25.97 -21.45
C LYS A 102 1.59 -27.49 -21.34
N TYR A 103 2.23 -28.07 -20.34
CA TYR A 103 2.21 -29.51 -20.11
C TYR A 103 0.78 -30.02 -19.87
N ILE A 104 0.00 -29.30 -19.06
CA ILE A 104 -1.40 -29.62 -18.80
C ILE A 104 -2.22 -29.60 -20.10
N GLN A 105 -2.07 -28.53 -20.89
CA GLN A 105 -2.77 -28.37 -22.17
C GLN A 105 -2.38 -29.43 -23.22
N GLN A 106 -1.13 -29.88 -23.22
CA GLN A 106 -0.60 -30.83 -24.20
C GLN A 106 -0.96 -32.28 -23.88
N ASN A 107 -0.99 -32.63 -22.60
CA ASN A 107 -1.27 -34.00 -22.17
C ASN A 107 -2.75 -34.24 -21.87
N ASP A 108 -3.61 -33.25 -22.14
CA ASP A 108 -5.06 -33.26 -21.90
C ASP A 108 -5.39 -33.88 -20.54
N LEU A 109 -4.62 -33.49 -19.51
CA LEU A 109 -4.93 -33.89 -18.15
C LEU A 109 -6.31 -33.32 -17.86
N GLU A 110 -7.25 -34.18 -17.43
CA GLU A 110 -8.62 -33.82 -17.04
C GLU A 110 -8.63 -32.95 -15.76
N ILE A 111 -7.94 -31.81 -15.84
CA ILE A 111 -7.83 -30.84 -14.77
C ILE A 111 -9.08 -29.97 -14.80
N THR A 112 -9.68 -29.82 -13.62
CA THR A 112 -10.86 -28.97 -13.44
C THR A 112 -10.58 -27.56 -13.93
N SER A 113 -11.54 -26.96 -14.64
CA SER A 113 -11.44 -25.57 -15.12
C SER A 113 -11.12 -24.56 -14.01
N SER A 114 -11.54 -24.82 -12.76
CA SER A 114 -11.19 -24.00 -11.59
C SER A 114 -9.68 -24.01 -11.31
N LEU A 115 -9.05 -25.18 -11.22
CA LEU A 115 -7.62 -25.31 -10.94
C LEU A 115 -6.78 -24.62 -12.03
N MET A 116 -7.26 -24.69 -13.27
CA MET A 116 -6.60 -24.02 -14.38
C MET A 116 -6.71 -22.49 -14.30
N LYS A 117 -7.87 -21.98 -13.86
CA LYS A 117 -8.05 -20.55 -13.55
C LYS A 117 -7.14 -20.11 -12.40
N ASP A 118 -7.03 -20.90 -11.34
CA ASP A 118 -6.18 -20.59 -10.20
C ASP A 118 -4.70 -20.49 -10.61
N LEU A 119 -4.24 -21.37 -11.51
CA LEU A 119 -2.91 -21.30 -12.12
C LEU A 119 -2.68 -20.01 -12.90
N TYR A 120 -3.66 -19.58 -13.70
CA TYR A 120 -3.57 -18.31 -14.44
C TYR A 120 -3.61 -17.10 -13.50
N SER A 121 -4.43 -17.14 -12.45
CA SER A 121 -4.50 -16.11 -11.41
C SER A 121 -3.16 -15.99 -10.68
N LEU A 122 -2.55 -17.12 -10.30
CA LEU A 122 -1.23 -17.15 -9.70
C LEU A 122 -0.16 -16.55 -10.63
N LYS A 123 -0.20 -16.89 -11.93
CA LYS A 123 0.69 -16.27 -12.93
C LYS A 123 0.54 -14.75 -12.95
N LYS A 124 -0.71 -14.26 -12.95
CA LYS A 124 -1.01 -12.82 -12.98
C LYS A 124 -0.50 -12.14 -11.71
N TYR A 125 -0.71 -12.75 -10.56
CA TYR A 125 -0.27 -12.25 -9.26
C TYR A 125 1.25 -12.13 -9.16
N ILE A 126 2.00 -13.16 -9.57
CA ILE A 126 3.48 -13.11 -9.59
C ILE A 126 4.00 -11.99 -10.51
N ASN A 127 3.35 -11.77 -11.67
CA ASN A 127 3.71 -10.66 -12.56
C ASN A 127 3.39 -9.29 -11.96
N TYR A 128 2.25 -9.18 -11.25
CA TYR A 128 1.89 -7.98 -10.53
C TYR A 128 2.96 -7.63 -9.48
N LEU A 129 3.33 -8.58 -8.62
CA LEU A 129 4.38 -8.37 -7.61
C LEU A 129 5.70 -7.93 -8.25
N ARG A 130 6.11 -8.58 -9.35
CA ARG A 130 7.33 -8.20 -10.07
C ARG A 130 7.30 -6.74 -10.55
N ASN A 131 6.15 -6.29 -11.05
CA ASN A 131 6.00 -4.93 -11.54
C ASN A 131 5.96 -3.93 -10.38
N GLU A 132 5.30 -4.28 -9.29
CA GLU A 132 5.22 -3.44 -8.10
C GLU A 132 6.59 -3.25 -7.45
N SER A 133 7.38 -4.32 -7.29
CA SER A 133 8.76 -4.21 -6.79
C SER A 133 9.64 -3.32 -7.68
N ARG A 134 9.45 -3.35 -9.01
CA ARG A 134 10.18 -2.44 -9.92
C ARG A 134 9.72 -0.99 -9.77
N ARG A 135 8.42 -0.79 -9.53
CA ARG A 135 7.84 0.55 -9.33
C ARG A 135 8.35 1.16 -8.03
N GLN A 136 8.38 0.39 -6.94
CA GLN A 136 8.97 0.77 -5.66
C GLN A 136 10.46 1.11 -5.79
N ALA A 137 11.25 0.25 -6.45
CA ALA A 137 12.67 0.53 -6.67
C ALA A 137 12.91 1.82 -7.47
N THR A 138 12.05 2.11 -8.46
CA THR A 138 12.12 3.36 -9.24
C THR A 138 11.78 4.58 -8.39
N LEU A 139 10.80 4.46 -7.50
CA LEU A 139 10.40 5.52 -6.59
C LEU A 139 11.50 5.82 -5.56
N GLU A 140 12.10 4.78 -4.99
CA GLU A 140 13.24 4.90 -4.06
C GLU A 140 14.44 5.58 -4.73
N GLU A 141 14.75 5.22 -5.97
CA GLU A 141 15.82 5.87 -6.75
C GLU A 141 15.55 7.37 -6.94
N PHE A 142 14.30 7.75 -7.26
CA PHE A 142 13.92 9.15 -7.41
C PHE A 142 14.03 9.93 -6.09
N ILE A 143 13.54 9.37 -4.98
CA ILE A 143 13.62 10.02 -3.66
C ILE A 143 15.09 10.23 -3.24
N ASN A 144 15.93 9.22 -3.46
CA ASN A 144 17.37 9.30 -3.11
C ASN A 144 18.16 10.27 -3.98
N LEU A 145 17.69 10.61 -5.19
CA LEU A 145 18.29 11.65 -6.05
C LEU A 145 17.95 13.08 -5.60
N THR A 146 16.99 13.26 -4.69
CA THR A 146 16.49 14.58 -4.26
C THR A 146 17.08 15.04 -2.93
N VAL A 147 18.02 14.27 -2.36
CA VAL A 147 18.77 14.58 -1.12
C VAL A 147 20.16 15.11 -1.44
#